data_AF-A0AAN2QUB1-F1
#
_entry.id   AF-A0AAN2QUB1-F1
#
_cell.length_a   1.000
_cell.length_b   1.000
_cell.length_c   1.000
_cell.angle_alpha   90.00
_cell.angle_beta   90.00
_cell.angle_gamma   90.00
#
_symmetry.space_group_name_H-M   'P 1'
#
loop_
_entity.id
_entity.type
_entity.pdbx_description
1 polymer ?
#
loop_
_entity_poly.entity_id
_entity_poly.type
_entity_poly.pdbx_seq_one_letter_code
_entity_poly.pdbx_strand_id
1 'polypeptide(L)'
;MLPVKQTTPFMSPPSLFTQQLLVENKLHFVADDNVLESALLNARTTKNDYGIKVVKDTYSNKIDNLYSLLIAMFESQYALKDYTNNTDNNFFSGMNQQQIDEYYKQYKF
;
A
#
# COMPACT_ATOMS: atom_id res chain seq x y z
N MET A 1 12.82 -9.06 19.82
CA MET A 1 11.67 -8.79 18.93
C MET A 1 10.61 -9.85 19.18
N LEU A 2 9.34 -9.45 19.32
CA LEU A 2 8.22 -10.39 19.33
C LEU A 2 7.98 -10.89 17.89
N PRO A 3 7.70 -12.20 17.69
CA PRO A 3 7.37 -12.72 16.37
C PRO A 3 6.07 -12.08 15.87
N VAL A 4 6.07 -11.64 14.61
CA VAL A 4 4.90 -11.07 13.94
C VAL A 4 3.87 -12.19 13.72
N LYS A 5 2.64 -11.98 14.17
CA LYS A 5 1.56 -12.96 14.00
C LYS A 5 1.09 -13.00 12.54
N GLN A 6 1.27 -14.14 11.88
CA GLN A 6 0.93 -14.35 10.47
C GLN A 6 -0.28 -15.30 10.26
N THR A 7 -1.18 -15.42 11.25
CA THR A 7 -2.39 -16.22 11.11
C THR A 7 -3.47 -15.47 10.32
N THR A 8 -4.44 -16.19 9.73
CA THR A 8 -5.44 -15.58 8.83
C THR A 8 -6.18 -14.36 9.42
N PRO A 9 -6.65 -14.38 10.69
CA PRO A 9 -7.30 -13.19 11.27
C PRO A 9 -6.40 -11.95 11.29
N PHE A 10 -5.10 -12.12 11.51
CA PHE A 10 -4.15 -11.00 11.58
C PHE A 10 -3.73 -10.52 10.19
N MET A 11 -3.65 -11.43 9.21
CA MET A 11 -3.24 -11.10 7.85
C MET A 11 -4.38 -10.63 6.95
N SER A 12 -5.64 -10.83 7.35
CA SER A 12 -6.79 -10.43 6.55
C SER A 12 -6.92 -8.91 6.36
N PRO A 13 -6.85 -8.07 7.41
CA PRO A 13 -6.90 -6.62 7.20
C PRO A 13 -5.74 -6.10 6.33
N PRO A 14 -4.46 -6.48 6.55
CA PRO A 14 -3.36 -6.08 5.67
C PRO A 14 -3.50 -6.53 4.22
N SER A 15 -4.03 -7.75 3.99
CA SER A 15 -4.23 -8.28 2.65
C SER A 15 -5.30 -7.49 1.89
N LEU A 16 -6.44 -7.20 2.53
CA LEU A 16 -7.53 -6.44 1.93
C LEU A 16 -7.14 -4.98 1.68
N PHE A 17 -6.46 -4.35 2.65
CA PHE A 17 -6.01 -2.97 2.51
C PHE A 17 -5.03 -2.82 1.34
N THR A 18 -4.03 -3.70 1.24
CA THR A 18 -3.07 -3.64 0.14
C THR A 18 -3.73 -3.93 -1.21
N GLN A 19 -4.69 -4.88 -1.26
CA GLN A 19 -5.49 -5.12 -2.45
C GLN A 19 -6.24 -3.87 -2.88
N GLN A 20 -6.86 -3.15 -1.94
CA GLN A 20 -7.55 -1.91 -2.22
C GLN A 20 -6.61 -0.85 -2.81
N LEU A 21 -5.41 -0.66 -2.23
CA LEU A 21 -4.43 0.28 -2.78
C LEU A 21 -4.00 -0.05 -4.21
N LEU A 22 -3.87 -1.33 -4.55
CA LEU A 22 -3.56 -1.76 -5.92
C LEU A 22 -4.72 -1.47 -6.88
N VAL A 23 -5.96 -1.77 -6.49
CA VAL A 23 -7.17 -1.51 -7.30
C VAL A 23 -7.37 -0.01 -7.52
N GLU A 24 -7.09 0.80 -6.50
CA GLU A 24 -7.17 2.27 -6.57
C GLU A 24 -5.96 2.92 -7.26
N ASN A 25 -5.00 2.12 -7.73
CA ASN A 25 -3.75 2.59 -8.35
C ASN A 25 -2.96 3.57 -7.44
N LYS A 26 -2.98 3.34 -6.12
CA LYS A 26 -2.27 4.10 -5.09
C LYS A 26 -1.00 3.42 -4.60
N LEU A 27 -0.82 2.15 -4.94
CA LEU A 27 0.39 1.40 -4.67
C LEU A 27 1.08 1.04 -5.98
N HIS A 28 2.32 1.50 -6.12
CA HIS A 28 3.19 1.15 -7.24
C HIS A 28 4.39 0.39 -6.68
N PHE A 29 4.72 -0.74 -7.32
CA PHE A 29 5.95 -1.45 -7.01
C PHE A 29 7.10 -0.79 -7.75
N VAL A 30 8.27 -0.74 -7.10
CA VAL A 30 9.50 -0.24 -7.72
C VAL A 30 9.89 -1.21 -8.84
N ALA A 31 10.24 -0.66 -10.01
CA ALA A 31 10.79 -1.46 -11.09
C ALA A 31 12.11 -2.14 -10.63
N ASP A 32 12.37 -3.35 -11.12
CA ASP A 32 13.59 -4.12 -10.86
C ASP A 32 13.77 -4.66 -9.41
N ASP A 33 12.71 -4.74 -8.61
CA ASP A 33 12.74 -5.49 -7.34
C ASP A 33 12.59 -7.00 -7.58
N ASN A 34 13.71 -7.66 -7.87
CA ASN A 34 13.77 -9.12 -8.10
C ASN A 34 13.28 -9.94 -6.89
N VAL A 35 13.36 -9.40 -5.67
CA VAL A 35 12.98 -10.11 -4.44
C VAL A 35 11.46 -10.09 -4.28
N LEU A 36 10.84 -8.94 -4.49
CA LEU A 36 9.38 -8.82 -4.51
C LEU A 36 8.76 -9.58 -5.68
N GLU A 37 9.36 -9.49 -6.87
CA GLU A 37 8.92 -10.25 -8.04
C GLU A 37 8.93 -11.76 -7.78
N SER A 38 10.05 -12.29 -7.26
CA SER A 38 10.19 -13.71 -6.93
C SER A 38 9.19 -14.19 -5.88
N ALA A 39 8.83 -13.32 -4.93
CA ALA A 39 7.84 -13.61 -3.90
C ALA A 39 6.41 -13.62 -4.46
N LEU A 40 6.08 -12.65 -5.32
CA LEU A 40 4.78 -12.57 -6.00
C LEU A 40 4.54 -13.78 -6.91
N LEU A 41 5.56 -14.26 -7.61
CA LEU A 41 5.47 -15.46 -8.46
C LEU A 41 5.11 -16.74 -7.69
N ASN A 42 5.48 -16.84 -6.41
CA ASN A 42 5.15 -17.98 -5.55
C ASN A 42 3.99 -17.70 -4.57
N ALA A 43 3.36 -16.54 -4.67
CA ALA A 43 2.27 -16.14 -3.78
C ALA A 43 0.92 -16.62 -4.32
N ARG A 44 0.08 -17.15 -3.42
CA ARG A 44 -1.32 -17.50 -3.71
C ARG A 44 -2.24 -16.89 -2.67
N THR A 45 -3.37 -16.35 -3.11
CA THR A 45 -4.42 -15.87 -2.21
C THR A 45 -5.30 -17.05 -1.76
N THR A 46 -5.53 -17.16 -0.45
CA THR A 46 -6.43 -18.15 0.16
C THR A 46 -7.47 -17.47 1.02
N LYS A 47 -8.67 -18.05 1.08
CA LYS A 47 -9.79 -17.56 1.88
C LYS A 47 -10.33 -18.69 2.74
N ASN A 48 -10.68 -18.38 3.99
CA ASN A 48 -11.40 -19.26 4.90
C ASN A 48 -12.40 -18.44 5.73
N ASP A 49 -13.08 -19.07 6.69
CA ASP A 49 -14.09 -18.44 7.54
C ASP A 49 -13.56 -17.27 8.38
N TYR A 50 -12.24 -17.20 8.58
CA TYR A 50 -11.58 -16.14 9.35
C TYR A 50 -11.04 -15.00 8.48
N GLY A 51 -11.20 -15.07 7.15
CA GLY A 51 -10.81 -14.01 6.22
C GLY A 51 -9.94 -14.47 5.06
N ILE A 52 -9.16 -13.54 4.52
CA ILE A 52 -8.29 -13.75 3.37
C ILE A 52 -6.82 -13.62 3.78
N LYS A 53 -5.93 -14.37 3.17
CA LYS A 53 -4.49 -14.12 3.31
C LYS A 53 -3.74 -14.59 2.07
N VAL A 54 -2.57 -14.02 1.87
CA VAL A 54 -1.58 -14.57 0.96
C VAL A 54 -0.87 -15.74 1.65
N VAL A 55 -0.57 -16.80 0.90
CA VAL A 55 0.23 -17.94 1.34
C VAL A 55 1.22 -18.32 0.25
N LYS A 56 2.19 -19.15 0.62
CA LYS A 56 3.13 -19.73 -0.31
C LYS A 56 2.47 -20.84 -1.12
N ASP A 57 2.63 -20.85 -2.44
CA ASP A 57 2.05 -21.87 -3.32
C ASP A 57 2.87 -23.16 -3.31
N THR A 58 4.18 -23.05 -3.53
CA THR A 58 5.11 -24.20 -3.59
C THR A 58 6.24 -24.06 -2.58
N TYR A 59 6.93 -25.16 -2.25
CA TYR A 59 8.10 -25.14 -1.35
C TYR A 59 9.37 -24.51 -1.97
N SER A 60 9.23 -23.56 -2.88
CA SER A 60 10.32 -22.82 -3.53
C SER A 60 10.64 -21.51 -2.78
N ASN A 61 10.41 -20.36 -3.40
CA ASN A 61 10.77 -19.05 -2.90
C ASN A 61 9.98 -18.67 -1.64
N LYS A 62 10.66 -17.99 -0.72
CA LYS A 62 10.00 -17.43 0.45
C LYS A 62 9.16 -16.21 0.05
N ILE A 63 8.15 -15.92 0.86
CA ILE A 63 7.24 -14.78 0.68
C ILE A 63 7.26 -13.84 1.90
N ASP A 64 8.25 -13.97 2.77
CA ASP A 64 8.35 -13.18 4.01
C ASP A 64 8.43 -11.67 3.71
N ASN A 65 9.13 -11.29 2.65
CA ASN A 65 9.18 -9.91 2.15
C ASN A 65 7.79 -9.39 1.74
N LEU A 66 6.97 -10.22 1.09
CA LEU A 66 5.61 -9.86 0.74
C LEU A 66 4.74 -9.68 1.99
N TYR A 67 4.88 -10.53 3.01
CA TYR A 67 4.19 -10.32 4.29
C TYR A 67 4.63 -9.03 4.98
N SER A 68 5.93 -8.75 5.00
CA SER A 68 6.45 -7.48 5.54
C SER A 68 5.87 -6.29 4.78
N LEU A 69 5.75 -6.37 3.46
CA LEU A 69 5.13 -5.33 2.65
C LEU A 69 3.64 -5.13 2.97
N LEU A 70 2.85 -6.21 3.01
CA LEU A 70 1.41 -6.12 3.34
C LEU A 70 1.18 -5.45 4.69
N ILE A 71 1.96 -5.85 5.70
CA ILE A 71 1.88 -5.28 7.05
C ILE A 71 2.35 -3.82 7.03
N ALA A 72 3.47 -3.52 6.37
CA ALA A 72 3.98 -2.17 6.27
C ALA A 72 2.95 -1.23 5.62
N MET A 73 2.29 -1.66 4.54
CA MET A 73 1.22 -0.90 3.89
C MET A 73 0.04 -0.66 4.83
N PHE A 74 -0.39 -1.69 5.55
CA PHE A 74 -1.46 -1.53 6.53
C PHE A 74 -1.10 -0.56 7.65
N GLU A 75 0.10 -0.67 8.24
CA GLU A 75 0.56 0.27 9.27
C GLU A 75 0.76 1.70 8.72
N SER A 76 1.10 1.79 7.42
CA SER A 76 1.27 3.05 6.70
C SER A 76 0.03 3.94 6.84
N GLN A 77 -1.18 3.38 6.81
CA GLN A 77 -2.42 4.16 6.94
C GLN A 77 -2.49 4.99 8.24
N TYR A 78 -1.78 4.57 9.28
CA TYR A 78 -1.72 5.26 10.57
C TYR A 78 -0.52 6.20 10.66
N ALA A 79 0.62 5.81 10.08
CA ALA A 79 1.84 6.61 10.09
C ALA A 79 1.75 7.85 9.18
N LEU A 80 0.82 7.85 8.22
CA LEU A 80 0.86 8.76 7.10
C LEU A 80 -0.37 9.67 6.98
N LYS A 81 -1.01 9.96 8.12
CA LYS A 81 -2.13 10.91 8.19
C LYS A 81 -1.76 12.32 7.73
N ASP A 82 -0.51 12.74 7.93
CA ASP A 82 -0.01 14.08 7.60
C ASP A 82 0.90 14.05 6.38
N TYR A 83 0.42 13.43 5.28
CA TYR A 83 1.23 13.15 4.09
C TYR A 83 1.58 14.36 3.22
N THR A 84 1.51 15.54 3.81
CA THR A 84 1.83 16.77 3.14
C THR A 84 2.84 17.51 3.99
N ASN A 85 3.98 17.84 3.37
CA ASN A 85 4.90 18.82 3.95
C ASN A 85 4.25 20.22 4.05
N ASN A 86 3.04 20.38 3.50
CA ASN A 86 2.22 21.56 3.66
C ASN A 86 1.51 21.49 5.03
N THR A 87 2.11 22.13 6.03
CA THR A 87 1.48 22.40 7.33
C THR A 87 0.51 23.58 7.28
N ASP A 88 0.40 24.28 6.14
CA ASP A 88 -0.54 25.38 6.00
C ASP A 88 -1.94 24.88 5.65
N ASN A 89 -2.93 25.44 6.35
CA ASN A 89 -4.36 25.31 5.99
C ASN A 89 -4.70 25.95 4.63
N ASN A 90 -3.73 26.53 3.93
CA ASN A 90 -3.90 27.15 2.63
C ASN A 90 -3.50 26.15 1.52
N PHE A 91 -4.50 25.69 0.79
CA PHE A 91 -4.37 24.80 -0.37
C PHE A 91 -3.39 25.33 -1.44
N PHE A 92 -3.19 26.65 -1.51
CA PHE A 92 -2.29 27.30 -2.46
C PHE A 92 -0.93 27.70 -1.86
N SER A 93 -0.62 27.31 -0.62
CA SER A 93 0.69 27.62 -0.03
C SER A 93 1.80 27.01 -0.87
N GLY A 94 2.79 27.84 -1.24
CA GLY A 94 3.89 27.46 -2.13
C GLY A 94 3.63 27.60 -3.64
N MET A 95 2.41 27.97 -4.05
CA MET A 95 2.11 28.32 -5.45
C MET A 95 2.29 29.82 -5.70
N ASN A 96 2.77 30.18 -6.89
CA ASN A 96 2.73 31.56 -7.36
C ASN A 96 1.33 31.89 -7.94
N GLN A 97 1.01 33.18 -8.08
CA GLN A 97 -0.32 33.61 -8.54
C GLN A 97 -0.70 33.02 -9.91
N GLN A 98 0.26 32.80 -10.81
CA GLN A 98 0.01 32.24 -12.13
C GLN A 98 -0.45 30.77 -12.06
N GLN A 99 0.15 29.98 -11.17
CA GLN A 99 -0.22 28.58 -10.93
C GLN A 99 -1.63 28.46 -10.33
N ILE A 100 -1.98 29.39 -9.45
CA ILE A 100 -3.34 29.48 -8.87
C ILE A 100 -4.37 29.80 -9.97
N ASP A 101 -4.06 30.79 -10.82
CA ASP A 101 -4.94 31.19 -11.93
C ASP A 101 -5.12 30.06 -12.97
N GLU A 102 -4.08 29.25 -13.21
CA GLU A 102 -4.16 28.06 -14.08
C GLU A 102 -5.03 26.94 -13.48
N TYR A 103 -4.92 26.69 -12.18
CA TYR A 103 -5.78 25.72 -11.48
C TYR A 103 -7.26 26.07 -11.66
N TYR A 104 -7.64 27.34 -11.49
CA TYR A 104 -9.04 27.78 -11.68
C TYR A 104 -9.51 27.71 -13.14
N LYS A 105 -8.62 27.81 -14.13
CA LYS A 105 -8.99 27.67 -15.56
C LYS A 105 -9.39 26.24 -15.94
N GLN A 106 -8.95 25.23 -15.19
CA GLN A 106 -9.33 23.83 -15.43
C GLN A 106 -10.76 23.54 -15.00
N TYR A 107 -11.29 24.29 -14.03
CA TYR A 107 -12.68 24.21 -13.58
C TYR A 107 -13.50 25.35 -14.21
N LYS A 108 -13.92 25.18 -15.47
CA LYS A 108 -14.96 26.04 -16.06
C LYS A 108 -16.33 25.48 -15.69
N PHE A 109 -17.11 26.27 -14.96
CA PHE A 109 -18.57 26.14 -14.90
C PHE A 109 -19.20 26.86 -16.09
#